data_AF-A0A968U6Z7-F1
#
_entry.id   AF-A0A968U6Z7-F1
#
_cell.length_a   1.000
_cell.length_b   1.000
_cell.length_c   1.000
_cell.angle_alpha   90.00
_cell.angle_beta   90.00
_cell.angle_gamma   90.00
#
_symmetry.space_group_name_H-M   'P 1'
#
loop_
_entity.id
_entity.type
_entity.pdbx_description
1 polymer ?
#
loop_
_entity_poly.entity_id
_entity_poly.type
_entity_poly.pdbx_seq_one_letter_code
_entity_poly.pdbx_strand_id
1 'polypeptide(L)'
;MPKLNQTESTCHGIYIKFSDRNPIELVKEALVNAVLDAEPRLNRAKTESAPLSKLLIAAPQVLKKPVVLFFDQFEQFFVHQRQKGDRQPFIDALTAWYEAKPPAPLKILVGIRADLLHELY
;
A
#
# COMPACT_ATOMS: atom_id res chain seq x y z
N MET A 1 -26.82 -10.28 -7.72
CA MET A 1 -25.38 -10.15 -7.42
C MET A 1 -24.59 -10.72 -8.59
N PRO A 2 -23.57 -10.01 -9.12
CA PRO A 2 -22.74 -10.54 -10.20
C PRO A 2 -22.04 -11.81 -9.70
N LYS A 3 -22.15 -12.91 -10.44
CA LYS A 3 -21.46 -14.16 -10.12
C LYS A 3 -19.97 -13.97 -10.40
N LEU A 4 -19.12 -14.31 -9.43
CA LEU A 4 -17.67 -14.40 -9.60
C LEU A 4 -17.39 -15.59 -10.53
N ASN A 5 -17.51 -15.37 -11.84
CA ASN A 5 -17.41 -16.41 -12.86
C ASN A 5 -15.96 -16.80 -13.19
N GLN A 6 -14.97 -16.22 -12.48
CA GLN A 6 -13.56 -16.52 -12.66
C GLN A 6 -13.01 -17.15 -11.39
N THR A 7 -12.39 -18.32 -11.56
CA THR A 7 -11.74 -19.09 -10.49
C THR A 7 -10.48 -18.40 -9.97
N GLU A 8 -9.90 -17.48 -10.75
CA GLU A 8 -8.72 -16.71 -10.37
C GLU A 8 -8.94 -15.21 -10.54
N SER A 9 -8.43 -14.43 -9.60
CA SER A 9 -8.39 -12.97 -9.69
C SER A 9 -7.35 -12.51 -10.72
N THR A 10 -7.72 -11.49 -11.50
CA THR A 10 -6.84 -10.78 -12.43
C THR A 10 -5.86 -9.83 -11.74
N CYS A 11 -6.02 -9.58 -10.43
CA CYS A 11 -5.14 -8.74 -9.62
C CYS A 11 -4.84 -9.38 -8.26
N HIS A 12 -3.79 -8.88 -7.61
CA HIS A 12 -3.44 -9.22 -6.24
C HIS A 12 -3.91 -8.09 -5.31
N GLY A 13 -4.86 -8.40 -4.43
CA GLY A 13 -5.38 -7.45 -3.44
C GLY A 13 -4.60 -7.54 -2.13
N ILE A 14 -4.10 -6.41 -1.63
CA ILE A 14 -3.43 -6.32 -0.32
C ILE A 14 -4.25 -5.40 0.57
N TYR A 15 -4.80 -5.95 1.63
CA TYR A 15 -5.63 -5.21 2.59
C TYR A 15 -4.78 -4.62 3.72
N ILE A 16 -4.95 -3.31 3.96
CA ILE A 16 -4.18 -2.55 4.94
C ILE A 16 -5.16 -1.68 5.73
N LYS A 17 -5.32 -1.98 7.02
CA LYS A 17 -6.15 -1.19 7.93
C LYS A 17 -5.28 -0.20 8.71
N PHE A 18 -5.49 1.09 8.49
CA PHE A 18 -4.77 2.14 9.19
C PHE A 18 -5.21 2.24 10.65
N SER A 19 -4.28 2.66 11.50
CA SER A 19 -4.41 2.74 12.96
C SER A 19 -3.43 3.80 13.48
N ASP A 20 -3.11 3.78 14.77
CA ASP A 20 -2.08 4.61 15.41
C ASP A 20 -0.64 4.20 15.04
N ARG A 21 -0.46 3.10 14.30
CA ARG A 21 0.84 2.64 13.79
C ARG A 21 1.42 3.60 12.74
N ASN A 22 2.75 3.60 12.62
CA ASN A 22 3.43 4.31 11.55
C ASN A 22 2.95 3.80 10.16
N PRO A 23 2.45 4.69 9.27
CA PRO A 23 1.85 4.28 8.00
C PRO A 23 2.87 3.68 7.02
N ILE A 24 4.12 4.14 7.05
CA ILE A 24 5.18 3.59 6.20
C ILE A 24 5.45 2.14 6.60
N GLU A 25 5.68 1.89 7.88
CA GLU A 25 5.97 0.54 8.36
C GLU A 25 4.79 -0.41 8.15
N LEU A 26 3.57 0.08 8.36
CA LEU A 26 2.35 -0.71 8.11
C LEU A 26 2.23 -1.16 6.64
N VAL A 27 2.39 -0.23 5.69
CA VAL A 27 2.30 -0.55 4.25
C VAL A 27 3.50 -1.42 3.81
N LYS A 28 4.69 -1.14 4.33
CA LYS A 28 5.88 -1.96 4.06
C LYS A 28 5.69 -3.39 4.52
N GLU A 29 5.26 -3.60 5.77
CA GLU A 29 5.01 -4.92 6.34
C GLU A 29 4.05 -5.73 5.46
N ALA A 30 2.92 -5.13 5.06
CA ALA A 30 1.93 -5.77 4.20
C ALA A 30 2.49 -6.15 2.82
N LEU A 31 3.26 -5.24 2.19
CA LEU A 31 3.91 -5.50 0.90
C LEU A 31 4.99 -6.57 0.99
N VAL A 32 5.85 -6.50 2.00
CA VAL A 32 6.93 -7.46 2.23
C VAL A 32 6.36 -8.85 2.44
N ASN A 33 5.33 -8.99 3.28
CA ASN A 33 4.68 -10.28 3.52
C ASN A 33 4.11 -10.86 2.21
N ALA A 34 3.32 -10.07 1.45
CA ALA A 34 2.77 -10.51 0.18
C ALA A 34 3.87 -10.93 -0.84
N VAL A 35 4.97 -10.17 -0.90
CA VAL A 35 6.11 -10.44 -1.79
C VAL A 35 6.85 -11.72 -1.39
N LEU A 36 7.10 -11.92 -0.10
CA LEU A 36 7.80 -13.11 0.41
C LEU A 36 6.92 -14.37 0.34
N ASP A 37 5.60 -14.24 0.50
CA ASP A 37 4.66 -15.35 0.32
C ASP A 37 4.67 -15.84 -1.14
N ALA A 38 4.81 -14.91 -2.11
CA ALA A 38 4.89 -15.24 -3.53
C ALA A 38 6.29 -15.71 -3.98
N GLU A 39 7.37 -15.15 -3.42
CA GLU A 39 8.75 -15.53 -3.72
C GLU A 39 9.60 -15.66 -2.43
N PRO A 40 9.54 -16.83 -1.76
CA PRO A 40 10.22 -17.07 -0.49
C PRO A 40 11.75 -17.02 -0.57
N ARG A 41 12.33 -17.07 -1.78
CA ARG A 41 13.79 -17.04 -2.00
C ARG A 41 14.38 -15.64 -1.87
N LEU A 42 13.54 -14.59 -1.86
CA LEU A 42 14.03 -13.23 -1.66
C LEU A 42 14.62 -13.06 -0.26
N ASN A 43 15.69 -12.26 -0.16
CA ASN A 43 16.31 -11.97 1.13
C ASN A 43 15.40 -11.03 1.93
N ARG A 44 14.78 -11.56 2.98
CA ARG A 44 13.87 -10.83 3.88
C ARG A 44 14.47 -9.52 4.39
N ALA A 45 15.68 -9.55 4.96
CA ALA A 45 16.31 -8.35 5.52
C ALA A 45 16.54 -7.26 4.46
N LYS A 46 16.88 -7.65 3.22
CA LYS A 46 17.00 -6.73 2.09
C LYS A 46 15.66 -6.17 1.64
N THR A 47 14.59 -6.99 1.65
CA THR A 47 13.25 -6.53 1.27
C THR A 47 12.66 -5.59 2.34
N GLU A 48 12.85 -5.88 3.63
CA GLU A 48 12.37 -5.05 4.76
C GLU A 48 13.09 -3.69 4.83
N SER A 49 14.37 -3.64 4.45
CA SER A 49 15.15 -2.39 4.40
C SER A 49 14.90 -1.52 3.16
N ALA A 50 14.17 -2.03 2.17
CA ALA A 50 13.87 -1.27 0.96
C ALA A 50 12.97 -0.05 1.26
N PRO A 51 13.21 1.10 0.62
CA PRO A 51 12.29 2.24 0.69
C PRO A 51 10.89 1.86 0.20
N LEU A 52 9.85 2.41 0.81
CA LEU A 52 8.46 2.13 0.45
C LEU A 52 8.18 2.36 -1.04
N SER A 53 8.69 3.46 -1.62
CA SER A 53 8.54 3.75 -3.05
C SER A 53 9.10 2.65 -3.95
N LYS A 54 10.23 2.04 -3.57
CA LYS A 54 10.82 0.91 -4.30
C LYS A 54 9.97 -0.36 -4.18
N LEU A 55 9.40 -0.60 -2.99
CA LEU A 55 8.49 -1.73 -2.78
C LEU A 55 7.21 -1.59 -3.60
N LEU A 56 6.61 -0.39 -3.63
CA LEU A 56 5.41 -0.11 -4.44
C LEU A 56 5.65 -0.33 -5.94
N ILE A 57 6.85 0.00 -6.44
CA ILE A 57 7.21 -0.22 -7.85
C ILE A 57 7.51 -1.70 -8.13
N ALA A 58 8.21 -2.39 -7.23
CA ALA A 58 8.68 -3.75 -7.45
C ALA A 58 7.61 -4.83 -7.19
N ALA A 59 6.69 -4.61 -6.25
CA ALA A 59 5.73 -5.63 -5.81
C ALA A 59 4.92 -6.23 -6.97
N PRO A 60 4.34 -5.46 -7.92
CA PRO A 60 3.61 -6.06 -9.03
C PRO A 60 4.47 -6.94 -9.95
N GLN A 61 5.77 -6.67 -10.05
CA GLN A 61 6.70 -7.48 -10.85
C GLN A 61 6.97 -8.82 -10.17
N VAL A 62 7.14 -8.83 -8.84
CA VAL A 62 7.35 -10.07 -8.09
C VAL A 62 6.06 -10.90 -8.03
N LEU A 63 4.91 -10.24 -7.81
CA LEU A 63 3.60 -10.88 -7.72
C LEU A 63 3.06 -11.33 -9.09
N LYS A 64 3.69 -10.92 -10.19
CA LYS A 64 3.33 -11.25 -11.58
C LYS A 64 1.87 -10.93 -11.93
N LYS A 65 1.24 -10.02 -11.18
CA LYS A 65 -0.14 -9.55 -11.35
C LYS A 65 -0.21 -8.06 -10.93
N PRO A 66 -1.11 -7.27 -11.52
CA PRO A 66 -1.42 -5.94 -11.01
C PRO A 66 -1.79 -5.99 -9.53
N VAL A 67 -1.37 -4.98 -8.76
CA VAL A 67 -1.60 -4.92 -7.31
C VAL A 67 -2.66 -3.86 -6.99
N VAL A 68 -3.58 -4.17 -6.10
CA VAL A 68 -4.52 -3.20 -5.51
C VAL A 68 -4.28 -3.15 -4.01
N LEU A 69 -3.83 -2.00 -3.51
CA LEU A 69 -3.74 -1.74 -2.08
C LEU A 69 -5.07 -1.18 -1.58
N PHE A 70 -5.68 -1.84 -0.61
CA PHE A 70 -6.91 -1.39 0.04
C PHE A 70 -6.53 -0.70 1.35
N PHE A 71 -6.50 0.62 1.34
CA PHE A 71 -6.25 1.44 2.52
C PHE A 71 -7.57 1.68 3.25
N ASP A 72 -7.91 0.81 4.20
CA ASP A 72 -9.09 0.97 5.05
C ASP A 72 -8.80 1.88 6.24
N GLN A 73 -9.82 2.62 6.67
CA GLN A 73 -9.76 3.63 7.73
C GLN A 73 -8.64 4.67 7.52
N PHE A 74 -8.46 5.12 6.27
CA PHE A 74 -7.35 5.99 5.93
C PHE A 74 -7.38 7.33 6.66
N GLU A 75 -8.53 7.77 7.19
CA GLU A 75 -8.61 8.94 8.08
C GLU A 75 -7.66 8.84 9.29
N GLN A 76 -7.35 7.64 9.78
CA GLN A 76 -6.42 7.43 10.89
C GLN A 76 -5.02 7.96 10.59
N PHE A 77 -4.61 7.99 9.31
CA PHE A 77 -3.38 8.66 8.89
C PHE A 77 -3.37 10.13 9.32
N PHE A 78 -4.47 10.85 9.13
CA PHE A 78 -4.57 12.28 9.47
C PHE A 78 -4.75 12.52 10.97
N VAL A 79 -5.48 11.63 11.65
CA VAL A 79 -5.71 11.68 13.11
C VAL A 79 -4.40 11.50 13.89
N HIS A 80 -3.54 10.58 13.43
CA HIS A 80 -2.31 10.21 14.15
C HIS A 80 -1.04 10.90 13.61
N GLN A 81 -1.02 11.31 12.34
CA GLN A 81 0.06 12.14 11.77
C GLN A 81 -0.44 13.59 11.67
N ARG A 82 -0.66 14.26 12.81
CA ARG A 82 -1.34 15.57 12.83
C ARG A 82 -0.57 16.67 12.13
N GLN A 83 0.76 16.68 12.26
CA GLN A 83 1.57 17.74 11.66
C GLN A 83 1.91 17.38 10.21
N LYS A 84 2.00 18.41 9.36
CA LYS A 84 2.41 18.22 7.96
C LYS A 84 3.76 17.51 7.83
N GLY A 85 4.70 17.80 8.73
CA GLY A 85 6.02 17.16 8.76
C GLY A 85 5.96 15.64 8.97
N ASP A 86 4.99 15.17 9.75
CA ASP A 86 4.82 13.73 10.03
C ASP A 86 4.19 12.99 8.84
N ARG A 87 3.34 13.69 8.08
CA ARG A 87 2.68 13.17 6.87
C ARG A 87 3.64 13.07 5.69
N GLN A 88 4.54 14.04 5.58
CA GLN A 88 5.35 14.28 4.38
C GLN A 88 6.12 13.04 3.91
N PRO A 89 6.82 12.26 4.78
CA PRO A 89 7.57 11.09 4.33
C PRO A 89 6.71 10.01 3.65
N PHE A 90 5.49 9.80 4.14
CA PHE A 90 4.57 8.84 3.55
C PHE A 90 4.03 9.35 2.21
N ILE A 91 3.63 10.62 2.14
CA ILE A 91 3.18 11.27 0.91
C ILE A 91 4.28 11.28 -0.15
N ASP A 92 5.52 11.58 0.21
CA ASP A 92 6.66 11.59 -0.70
C ASP A 92 6.91 10.20 -1.31
N ALA A 93 6.78 9.14 -0.50
CA ALA A 93 6.91 7.77 -0.99
C ALA A 93 5.80 7.40 -2.00
N LEU A 94 4.55 7.83 -1.74
CA LEU A 94 3.43 7.64 -2.67
C LEU A 94 3.61 8.45 -3.95
N THR A 95 4.02 9.72 -3.84
CA THR A 95 4.30 10.59 -4.98
C THR A 95 5.41 10.02 -5.85
N ALA A 96 6.52 9.58 -5.23
CA ALA A 96 7.64 8.97 -5.95
C ALA A 96 7.25 7.69 -6.69
N TRP A 97 6.33 6.89 -6.12
CA TRP A 97 5.76 5.74 -6.80
C TRP A 97 4.85 6.16 -7.98
N TYR A 98 3.97 7.13 -7.75
CA TYR A 98 3.00 7.60 -8.74
C TYR A 98 3.66 8.22 -9.98
N GLU A 99 4.77 8.95 -9.76
CA GLU A 99 5.54 9.62 -10.82
C GLU A 99 6.56 8.70 -11.52
N ALA A 100 6.78 7.48 -11.02
CA ALA A 100 7.75 6.55 -11.58
C ALA A 100 7.44 6.17 -13.04
N LYS A 101 8.49 6.09 -13.87
CA LYS A 101 8.39 5.68 -15.28
C LYS A 101 9.22 4.40 -15.53
N PRO A 102 8.65 3.38 -16.20
CA PRO A 102 7.24 3.25 -16.58
C PRO A 102 6.34 3.10 -15.34
N PRO A 103 5.04 3.44 -15.44
CA PRO A 103 4.13 3.33 -14.31
C PRO A 103 4.01 1.86 -13.87
N ALA A 104 4.17 1.62 -12.57
CA ALA A 104 3.95 0.29 -12.01
C ALA A 104 2.44 -0.05 -12.07
N PRO A 105 2.05 -1.30 -12.37
CA PRO A 105 0.65 -1.72 -12.38
C PRO A 105 0.14 -1.92 -10.95
N LEU A 106 0.17 -0.86 -10.16
CA LEU A 106 -0.34 -0.78 -8.81
C LEU A 106 -1.46 0.28 -8.78
N LYS A 107 -2.48 0.04 -7.97
CA LYS A 107 -3.54 1.00 -7.66
C LYS A 107 -3.75 1.04 -6.16
N ILE A 108 -4.18 2.18 -5.65
CA ILE A 108 -4.54 2.37 -4.25
C ILE A 108 -6.03 2.71 -4.22
N LEU A 109 -6.80 1.90 -3.49
CA LEU A 109 -8.18 2.19 -3.13
C LEU A 109 -8.19 2.70 -1.69
N VAL A 110 -8.77 3.88 -1.48
CA VAL A 110 -8.83 4.52 -0.17
C VAL A 110 -10.25 4.43 0.37
N GLY A 111 -10.40 3.77 1.52
CA GLY A 111 -11.60 3.74 2.33
C GLY A 111 -11.51 4.78 3.43
N ILE A 112 -12.52 5.64 3.51
CA ILE A 112 -12.63 6.68 4.54
C ILE A 112 -14.02 6.58 5.15
N ARG A 113 -14.10 6.65 6.47
CA ARG A 113 -15.40 6.76 7.13
C ARG A 113 -16.04 8.13 6.85
N ALA A 114 -17.27 8.11 6.34
CA ALA A 114 -17.98 9.33 5.94
C ALA A 114 -18.14 10.35 7.09
N ASP A 115 -18.32 9.87 8.32
CA ASP A 115 -18.44 10.72 9.50
C ASP A 115 -17.13 11.41 9.90
N LEU A 116 -15.98 10.94 9.43
CA LEU A 116 -14.65 11.51 9.73
C LEU A 116 -14.06 12.31 8.57
N LEU A 117 -14.84 12.60 7.51
CA LEU A 117 -14.39 13.43 6.38
C LEU A 117 -13.95 14.85 6.81
N HIS A 118 -14.52 15.37 7.90
CA HIS A 118 -14.20 16.71 8.41
C HIS A 118 -12.81 16.80 9.07
N GLU A 119 -12.23 15.68 9.49
CA GLU A 119 -10.90 15.60 10.11
C GLU A 119 -9.75 15.60 9.07
N LEU A 120 -10.08 15.64 7.77
CA LEU A 120 -9.10 15.62 6.68
C LEU A 120 -8.57 17.01 6.29
N TYR A 121 -9.17 18.09 6.81
CA TYR A 121 -8.88 19.49 6.44
C TYR A 121 -8.15 20.24 7.55
#